data_AF-A0A3N5VVU5-F1
#
_entry.id   AF-A0A3N5VVU5-F1
#
_cell.length_a   1.000
_cell.length_b   1.000
_cell.length_c   1.000
_cell.angle_alpha   90.00
_cell.angle_beta   90.00
_cell.angle_gamma   90.00
#
_symmetry.space_group_name_H-M   'P 1'
#
loop_
_entity.id
_entity.type
_entity.pdbx_description
1 polymer ?
#
loop_
_entity_poly.entity_id
_entity_poly.type
_entity_poly.pdbx_seq_one_letter_code
_entity_poly.pdbx_strand_id
1 'polypeptide(L)'
;MTEKANFQTFYEIIKIDYLLIFLTFICLILILFILGVLCALRGKRFLNMDLNNKRWSDEEFFREREKVLSLWPTGRDLDLEEAVAYLHKIPPHKNYARVVASAKNEGRTLVQPRGGVALIEDHIALLQWLQDRGGADLLPNTTDTYTRNLKFQQAQQGIEESRRAGRSMLNGCPIVNHGLQAVRRISAAVDRPIIVLSGTAFPMLTAETGFAGGMTAYLGAGISYTAAYTKDLPFEQGIRNYQYVDRLTSFYEERGIRLHREQPGFLTGTLIPPGIGIAVAVLEMLMAAGQGIKHYSMGLCQSLDLFQDVAALQALEEVGKEYLDRFGYGEVFFSTVTHEWMQAFPTDEPRA
;
A
#
# COMPACT_ATOMS: atom_id res chain seq x y z
N MET A 1 -20.75 28.05 29.73
CA MET A 1 -19.69 27.43 30.55
C MET A 1 -19.79 25.90 30.64
N THR A 2 -20.68 25.26 29.87
CA THR A 2 -20.96 23.81 29.95
C THR A 2 -20.41 22.98 28.79
N GLU A 3 -19.94 23.58 27.68
CA GLU A 3 -19.33 22.83 26.56
C GLU A 3 -17.84 22.49 26.77
N LYS A 4 -17.08 23.31 27.51
CA LYS A 4 -15.66 23.04 27.79
C LYS A 4 -15.44 21.85 28.73
N ALA A 5 -16.43 21.50 29.56
CA ALA A 5 -16.34 20.38 30.49
C ALA A 5 -16.39 19.01 29.77
N ASN A 6 -17.15 18.89 28.68
CA ASN A 6 -17.25 17.63 27.92
C ASN A 6 -16.00 17.31 27.10
N PHE A 7 -15.29 18.32 26.58
CA PHE A 7 -14.07 18.12 25.80
C PHE A 7 -12.90 17.62 26.67
N GLN A 8 -12.78 18.12 27.90
CA GLN A 8 -11.73 17.69 28.83
C GLN A 8 -11.92 16.23 29.27
N THR A 9 -13.18 15.82 29.53
CA THR A 9 -13.51 14.43 29.89
C THR A 9 -13.29 13.48 28.71
N PHE A 10 -13.57 13.91 27.48
CA PHE A 10 -13.30 13.13 26.28
C PHE A 10 -11.78 12.99 26.00
N TYR A 11 -11.00 14.05 26.25
CA TYR A 11 -9.54 14.01 26.14
C TYR A 11 -8.89 13.07 27.17
N GLU A 12 -9.46 12.98 28.38
CA GLU A 12 -9.02 12.01 29.40
C GLU A 12 -9.42 10.56 29.04
N ILE A 13 -10.54 10.35 28.35
CA ILE A 13 -10.90 9.03 27.77
C ILE A 13 -9.92 8.65 26.65
N ILE A 14 -9.54 9.59 25.78
CA ILE A 14 -8.51 9.39 24.75
C ILE A 14 -7.15 9.06 25.40
N LYS A 15 -6.77 9.66 26.53
CA LYS A 15 -5.56 9.27 27.28
C LYS A 15 -5.62 7.85 27.84
N ILE A 16 -6.81 7.40 28.28
CA ILE A 16 -7.01 6.01 28.68
C ILE A 16 -6.82 5.08 27.48
N ASP A 17 -7.25 5.49 26.28
CA ASP A 17 -6.94 4.79 25.03
C ASP A 17 -5.47 4.86 24.64
N TYR A 18 -4.73 5.93 24.93
CA TYR A 18 -3.27 5.96 24.78
C TYR A 18 -2.57 4.94 25.69
N LEU A 19 -3.05 4.77 26.93
CA LEU A 19 -2.56 3.73 27.82
C LEU A 19 -2.93 2.33 27.31
N LEU A 20 -4.12 2.17 26.72
CA LEU A 20 -4.56 0.92 26.11
C LEU A 20 -3.78 0.61 24.82
N ILE A 21 -3.47 1.61 24.00
CA ILE A 21 -2.59 1.52 22.82
C ILE A 21 -1.19 1.15 23.26
N PHE A 22 -0.66 1.79 24.30
CA PHE A 22 0.65 1.49 24.87
C PHE A 22 0.69 0.07 25.47
N LEU A 23 -0.34 -0.34 26.19
CA LEU A 23 -0.51 -1.71 26.70
C LEU A 23 -0.66 -2.72 25.58
N THR A 24 -1.38 -2.38 24.50
CA THR A 24 -1.52 -3.21 23.30
C THR A 24 -0.19 -3.33 22.58
N PHE A 25 0.59 -2.25 22.50
CA PHE A 25 1.94 -2.23 21.94
C PHE A 25 2.89 -3.10 22.75
N ILE A 26 2.84 -3.02 24.09
CA ILE A 26 3.57 -3.90 25.00
C ILE A 26 3.13 -5.36 24.81
N CYS A 27 1.82 -5.62 24.74
CA CYS A 27 1.30 -6.96 24.48
C CYS A 27 1.73 -7.48 23.11
N LEU A 28 1.78 -6.65 22.07
CA LEU A 28 2.24 -7.04 20.74
C LEU A 28 3.74 -7.38 20.77
N ILE A 29 4.57 -6.57 21.45
CA ILE A 29 5.99 -6.85 21.67
C ILE A 29 6.16 -8.16 22.46
N LEU A 30 5.37 -8.38 23.50
CA LEU A 30 5.37 -9.62 24.30
C LEU A 30 4.93 -10.83 23.47
N ILE A 31 3.92 -10.69 22.61
CA ILE A 31 3.45 -11.74 21.72
C ILE A 31 4.52 -12.06 20.67
N LEU A 32 5.16 -11.06 20.07
CA LEU A 32 6.26 -11.24 19.13
C LEU A 32 7.48 -11.89 19.80
N PHE A 33 7.78 -11.50 21.05
CA PHE A 33 8.85 -12.12 21.85
C PHE A 33 8.53 -13.57 22.19
N ILE A 34 7.30 -13.87 22.64
CA ILE A 34 6.84 -15.23 22.95
C ILE A 34 6.81 -16.10 21.69
N LEU A 35 6.36 -15.56 20.55
CA LEU A 35 6.39 -16.24 19.26
C LEU A 35 7.84 -16.52 18.84
N GLY A 36 8.75 -15.56 18.99
CA GLY A 36 10.19 -15.75 18.75
C GLY A 36 10.81 -16.86 19.61
N VAL A 37 10.46 -16.89 20.91
CA VAL A 37 10.90 -17.94 21.85
C VAL A 37 10.30 -19.31 21.50
N LEU A 38 9.00 -19.38 21.20
CA LEU A 38 8.33 -20.63 20.77
C LEU A 38 8.89 -21.15 19.44
N CYS A 39 9.27 -20.26 18.55
CA CYS A 39 9.93 -20.58 17.29
C CYS A 39 11.35 -21.10 17.49
N ALA A 40 12.12 -20.50 18.40
CA ALA A 40 13.44 -21.00 18.81
C ALA A 40 13.35 -22.40 19.47
N LEU A 41 12.31 -22.65 20.27
CA LEU A 41 12.05 -23.96 20.92
C LEU A 41 11.61 -25.06 19.92
N ARG A 42 11.11 -24.71 18.73
CA ARG A 42 10.64 -25.66 17.71
C ARG A 42 11.72 -26.15 16.73
N GLY A 43 13.00 -25.78 16.91
CA GLY A 43 14.11 -26.34 16.15
C GLY A 43 14.10 -26.02 14.64
N LYS A 44 13.21 -25.15 14.16
CA LYS A 44 13.30 -24.62 12.80
C LYS A 44 14.45 -23.62 12.77
N ARG A 45 15.54 -23.97 12.10
CA ARG A 45 16.53 -22.99 11.62
C ARG A 45 15.76 -21.96 10.80
N PHE A 46 15.50 -20.79 11.38
CA PHE A 46 15.24 -19.60 10.57
C PHE A 46 16.46 -19.47 9.66
N LEU A 47 16.24 -19.36 8.35
CA LEU A 47 17.31 -18.86 7.50
C LEU A 47 17.80 -17.57 8.16
N ASN A 48 19.10 -17.48 8.44
CA ASN A 48 19.75 -16.26 8.89
C ASN A 48 19.51 -15.18 7.84
N MET A 49 18.39 -14.48 7.95
CA MET A 49 18.08 -13.31 7.17
C MET A 49 18.30 -12.13 8.11
N ASP A 50 19.38 -11.39 7.86
CA ASP A 50 19.69 -10.17 8.59
C ASP A 50 18.64 -9.12 8.22
N LEU A 51 17.54 -9.09 8.97
CA LEU A 51 16.51 -8.07 8.87
C LEU A 51 16.83 -6.99 9.89
N ASN A 52 17.13 -5.80 9.38
CA ASN A 52 17.36 -4.62 10.19
C ASN A 52 16.60 -3.44 9.59
N ASN A 53 16.21 -2.48 10.43
CA ASN A 53 15.61 -1.24 9.98
C ASN A 53 16.69 -0.24 9.52
N LYS A 54 17.54 -0.68 8.58
CA LYS A 54 18.53 0.15 7.92
C LYS A 54 18.21 0.22 6.44
N ARG A 55 18.43 1.40 5.86
CA ARG A 55 18.37 1.61 4.42
C ARG A 55 19.31 0.64 3.71
N TRP A 56 18.79 -0.07 2.70
CA TRP A 56 19.61 -0.94 1.87
C TRP A 56 20.64 -0.12 1.10
N SER A 57 21.85 -0.67 0.96
CA SER A 57 22.84 -0.10 0.05
C SER A 57 22.40 -0.27 -1.40
N ASP A 58 22.95 0.55 -2.29
CA ASP A 58 22.71 0.43 -3.73
C ASP A 58 23.10 -0.96 -4.24
N GLU A 59 24.24 -1.49 -3.79
CA GLU A 59 24.70 -2.83 -4.14
C GLU A 59 23.69 -3.92 -3.72
N GLU A 60 23.16 -3.84 -2.49
CA GLU A 60 22.15 -4.79 -2.03
C GLU A 60 20.86 -4.69 -2.85
N PHE A 61 20.40 -3.47 -3.11
CA PHE A 61 19.21 -3.19 -3.90
C PHE A 61 19.34 -3.72 -5.33
N PHE A 62 20.42 -3.38 -6.05
CA PHE A 62 20.62 -3.80 -7.43
C PHE A 62 20.80 -5.31 -7.57
N ARG A 63 21.48 -5.96 -6.62
CA ARG A 63 21.62 -7.42 -6.58
C ARG A 63 20.27 -8.11 -6.40
N GLU A 64 19.40 -7.58 -5.54
CA GLU A 64 18.06 -8.14 -5.38
C GLU A 64 17.19 -7.85 -6.61
N ARG A 65 17.33 -6.66 -7.21
CA ARG A 65 16.61 -6.26 -8.41
C ARG A 65 16.87 -7.20 -9.59
N GLU A 66 18.11 -7.64 -9.79
CA GLU A 66 18.43 -8.62 -10.84
C GLU A 66 17.59 -9.90 -10.71
N LYS A 67 17.40 -10.41 -9.49
CA LYS A 67 16.54 -11.57 -9.24
C LYS A 67 15.07 -11.24 -9.51
N VAL A 68 14.60 -10.09 -9.04
CA VAL A 68 13.21 -9.64 -9.22
C VAL A 68 12.85 -9.54 -10.70
N LEU A 69 13.72 -8.93 -11.53
CA LEU A 69 13.48 -8.78 -12.96
C LEU A 69 13.50 -10.12 -13.71
N SER A 70 14.16 -11.14 -13.15
CA SER A 70 14.19 -12.49 -13.73
C SER A 70 12.92 -13.31 -13.47
N LEU A 71 12.02 -12.85 -12.58
CA LEU A 71 10.81 -13.61 -12.20
C LEU A 71 9.82 -13.80 -13.35
N TRP A 72 9.81 -12.91 -14.36
CA TRP A 72 8.98 -13.04 -15.55
C TRP A 72 9.65 -12.37 -16.78
N PRO A 73 9.44 -12.85 -18.03
CA PRO A 73 10.15 -12.33 -19.21
C PRO A 73 10.02 -10.83 -19.45
N THR A 74 8.89 -10.21 -19.07
CA THR A 74 8.66 -8.75 -19.22
C THR A 74 9.54 -7.90 -18.31
N GLY A 75 10.15 -8.49 -17.27
CA GLY A 75 11.11 -7.80 -16.42
C GLY A 75 12.37 -7.34 -17.16
N ARG A 76 12.68 -7.93 -18.33
CA ARG A 76 13.79 -7.53 -19.20
C ARG A 76 13.63 -6.14 -19.79
N ASP A 77 12.40 -5.66 -19.91
CA ASP A 77 12.10 -4.36 -20.50
C ASP A 77 12.16 -3.21 -19.47
N LEU A 78 12.43 -3.52 -18.19
CA LEU A 78 12.39 -2.57 -17.09
C LEU A 78 13.78 -1.97 -16.84
N ASP A 79 14.03 -0.82 -17.48
CA ASP A 79 15.21 0.02 -17.27
C ASP A 79 14.89 1.20 -16.34
N LEU A 80 15.67 1.39 -15.26
CA LEU A 80 15.41 2.42 -14.26
C LEU A 80 15.66 3.84 -14.78
N GLU A 81 16.71 4.05 -15.56
CA GLU A 81 17.06 5.39 -16.04
C GLU A 81 16.09 5.82 -17.15
N GLU A 82 15.66 4.89 -18.00
CA GLU A 82 14.58 5.11 -18.96
C GLU A 82 13.25 5.39 -18.25
N ALA A 83 12.92 4.63 -17.21
CA ALA A 83 11.72 4.85 -16.40
C ALA A 83 11.73 6.23 -15.71
N VAL A 84 12.86 6.67 -15.17
CA VAL A 84 13.04 8.02 -14.60
C VAL A 84 12.78 9.08 -15.66
N ALA A 85 13.38 8.94 -16.85
CA ALA A 85 13.16 9.88 -17.95
C ALA A 85 11.70 9.92 -18.43
N TYR A 86 11.00 8.79 -18.39
CA TYR A 86 9.57 8.73 -18.67
C TYR A 86 8.73 9.39 -17.57
N LEU A 87 9.01 9.10 -16.30
CA LEU A 87 8.29 9.64 -15.14
C LEU A 87 8.43 11.16 -15.02
N HIS A 88 9.57 11.75 -15.42
CA HIS A 88 9.74 13.20 -15.49
C HIS A 88 8.77 13.90 -16.45
N LYS A 89 8.26 13.18 -17.46
CA LYS A 89 7.32 13.72 -18.45
C LYS A 89 5.87 13.66 -17.98
N ILE A 90 5.60 12.96 -16.87
CA ILE A 90 4.24 12.86 -16.32
C ILE A 90 3.84 14.24 -15.76
N PRO A 91 2.70 14.80 -16.19
CA PRO A 91 2.30 16.11 -15.74
C PRO A 91 1.92 16.09 -14.25
N PRO A 92 2.10 17.21 -13.52
CA PRO A 92 1.92 17.24 -12.06
C PRO A 92 0.56 16.75 -11.55
N HIS A 93 -0.53 16.97 -12.29
CA HIS A 93 -1.88 16.53 -11.90
C HIS A 93 -2.10 15.03 -12.03
N LYS A 94 -1.22 14.32 -12.75
CA LYS A 94 -1.18 12.85 -12.84
C LYS A 94 -0.17 12.22 -11.87
N ASN A 95 0.43 13.01 -10.99
CA ASN A 95 1.31 12.51 -9.94
C ASN A 95 0.56 12.39 -8.60
N TYR A 96 0.41 11.17 -8.11
CA TYR A 96 -0.39 10.85 -6.93
C TYR A 96 0.09 11.60 -5.68
N ALA A 97 1.39 11.61 -5.42
CA ALA A 97 1.97 12.30 -4.25
C ALA A 97 1.65 13.81 -4.26
N ARG A 98 1.66 14.44 -5.45
CA ARG A 98 1.29 15.86 -5.59
C ARG A 98 -0.20 16.10 -5.38
N VAL A 99 -1.06 15.26 -5.95
CA VAL A 99 -2.53 15.38 -5.81
C VAL A 99 -2.94 15.22 -4.34
N VAL A 100 -2.40 14.21 -3.66
CA VAL A 100 -2.66 13.98 -2.23
C VAL A 100 -2.15 15.11 -1.35
N ALA A 101 -0.93 15.62 -1.61
CA ALA A 101 -0.39 16.76 -0.88
C ALA A 101 -1.22 18.04 -1.08
N SER A 102 -1.70 18.31 -2.30
CA SER A 102 -2.60 19.44 -2.58
C SER A 102 -3.89 19.30 -1.78
N ALA A 103 -4.52 18.13 -1.83
CA ALA A 103 -5.78 17.86 -1.13
C ALA A 103 -5.65 18.02 0.40
N LYS A 104 -4.55 17.51 0.98
CA LYS A 104 -4.23 17.69 2.41
C LYS A 104 -4.11 19.18 2.77
N ASN A 105 -3.41 19.98 1.96
CA ASN A 105 -3.25 21.42 2.17
C ASN A 105 -4.56 22.19 2.01
N GLU A 106 -5.45 21.73 1.14
CA GLU A 106 -6.77 22.33 0.86
C GLU A 106 -7.86 21.85 1.83
N GLY A 107 -7.56 20.89 2.71
CA GLY A 107 -8.57 20.27 3.60
C GLY A 107 -9.63 19.46 2.86
N ARG A 108 -9.28 18.90 1.70
CA ARG A 108 -10.18 18.09 0.86
C ARG A 108 -9.97 16.59 1.07
N THR A 109 -11.07 15.85 1.10
CA THR A 109 -11.07 14.38 0.99
C THR A 109 -11.11 13.98 -0.48
N LEU A 110 -10.24 13.05 -0.88
CA LEU A 110 -10.20 12.48 -2.23
C LEU A 110 -10.95 11.15 -2.26
N VAL A 111 -11.59 10.84 -3.40
CA VAL A 111 -12.28 9.56 -3.62
C VAL A 111 -11.46 8.65 -4.53
N GLN A 112 -11.27 7.41 -4.07
CA GLN A 112 -10.55 6.35 -4.78
C GLN A 112 -11.36 5.05 -4.79
N PRO A 113 -11.92 4.62 -5.94
CA PRO A 113 -12.54 3.31 -6.06
C PRO A 113 -11.50 2.20 -6.11
N ARG A 114 -11.95 0.93 -6.13
CA ARG A 114 -11.14 -0.23 -6.55
C ARG A 114 -11.61 -0.73 -7.90
N GLY A 115 -10.69 -1.20 -8.75
CA GLY A 115 -11.05 -1.67 -10.09
C GLY A 115 -9.86 -2.27 -10.84
N GLY A 116 -10.11 -3.35 -11.58
CA GLY A 116 -9.10 -4.05 -12.38
C GLY A 116 -9.73 -5.20 -13.16
N VAL A 117 -9.39 -5.32 -14.43
CA VAL A 117 -9.86 -6.39 -15.32
C VAL A 117 -8.72 -6.92 -16.19
N ALA A 118 -8.89 -8.12 -16.74
CA ALA A 118 -7.82 -8.87 -17.36
C ALA A 118 -7.23 -8.22 -18.63
N LEU A 119 -8.06 -7.60 -19.47
CA LEU A 119 -7.64 -7.13 -20.80
C LEU A 119 -7.38 -5.61 -20.78
N ILE A 120 -6.35 -5.18 -21.51
CA ILE A 120 -5.88 -3.78 -21.51
C ILE A 120 -6.95 -2.79 -21.96
N GLU A 121 -7.63 -3.07 -23.07
CA GLU A 121 -8.65 -2.15 -23.59
C GLU A 121 -9.85 -2.03 -22.64
N ASP A 122 -10.31 -3.17 -22.09
CA ASP A 122 -11.38 -3.19 -21.09
C ASP A 122 -10.95 -2.45 -19.80
N HIS A 123 -9.68 -2.58 -19.42
CA HIS A 123 -9.15 -1.91 -18.24
C HIS A 123 -9.06 -0.40 -18.45
N ILE A 124 -8.60 0.05 -19.62
CA ILE A 124 -8.61 1.48 -19.99
C ILE A 124 -10.05 2.02 -19.96
N ALA A 125 -11.00 1.32 -20.56
CA ALA A 125 -12.41 1.72 -20.58
C ALA A 125 -12.99 1.82 -19.15
N LEU A 126 -12.66 0.87 -18.27
CA LEU A 126 -13.02 0.93 -16.85
C LEU A 126 -12.47 2.19 -16.18
N LEU A 127 -11.18 2.47 -16.33
CA LEU A 127 -10.57 3.63 -15.65
C LEU A 127 -11.11 4.97 -16.17
N GLN A 128 -11.32 5.09 -17.48
CA GLN A 128 -11.95 6.27 -18.07
C GLN A 128 -13.38 6.45 -17.57
N TRP A 129 -14.14 5.37 -17.42
CA TRP A 129 -15.49 5.45 -16.86
C TRP A 129 -15.47 5.91 -15.39
N LEU A 130 -14.59 5.34 -14.56
CA LEU A 130 -14.43 5.76 -13.16
C LEU A 130 -14.02 7.24 -13.04
N GLN A 131 -13.16 7.71 -13.94
CA GLN A 131 -12.75 9.11 -14.02
C GLN A 131 -13.90 10.04 -14.45
N ASP A 132 -14.49 9.77 -15.62
CA ASP A 132 -15.34 10.73 -16.32
C ASP A 132 -16.81 10.67 -15.89
N ARG A 133 -17.26 9.48 -15.43
CA ARG A 133 -18.62 9.23 -14.96
C ARG A 133 -18.69 9.01 -13.45
N GLY A 134 -17.72 8.31 -12.90
CA GLY A 134 -17.62 8.05 -11.46
C GLY A 134 -17.10 9.24 -10.65
N GLY A 135 -16.39 10.19 -11.28
CA GLY A 135 -15.83 11.35 -10.60
C GLY A 135 -14.63 11.02 -9.70
N ALA A 136 -13.94 9.90 -9.93
CA ALA A 136 -12.79 9.50 -9.12
C ALA A 136 -11.66 10.53 -9.19
N ASP A 137 -11.13 10.92 -8.03
CA ASP A 137 -9.95 11.79 -7.94
C ASP A 137 -8.65 11.03 -8.22
N LEU A 138 -8.63 9.76 -7.79
CA LEU A 138 -7.49 8.84 -7.87
C LEU A 138 -7.97 7.52 -8.48
N LEU A 139 -7.18 6.93 -9.40
CA LEU A 139 -7.60 5.74 -10.14
C LEU A 139 -6.91 4.46 -9.63
N PRO A 140 -7.63 3.33 -9.57
CA PRO A 140 -7.08 2.07 -9.14
C PRO A 140 -6.46 1.26 -10.28
N ASN A 141 -5.40 0.51 -9.99
CA ASN A 141 -5.05 -0.71 -10.71
C ASN A 141 -5.05 -1.88 -9.71
N THR A 142 -6.19 -2.54 -9.57
CA THR A 142 -6.31 -3.75 -8.75
C THR A 142 -5.62 -4.93 -9.43
N THR A 143 -4.56 -5.46 -8.82
CA THR A 143 -3.81 -6.62 -9.32
C THR A 143 -4.62 -7.91 -9.15
N ASP A 144 -4.57 -8.84 -10.11
CA ASP A 144 -5.27 -10.13 -10.01
C ASP A 144 -4.61 -11.08 -9.00
N THR A 145 -5.39 -12.06 -8.50
CA THR A 145 -4.92 -13.01 -7.48
C THR A 145 -3.76 -13.90 -7.92
N TYR A 146 -3.61 -14.21 -9.22
CA TYR A 146 -2.47 -15.02 -9.66
C TYR A 146 -1.18 -14.22 -9.62
N THR A 147 -1.19 -12.99 -10.16
CA THR A 147 -0.05 -12.07 -10.06
C THR A 147 0.32 -11.80 -8.60
N ARG A 148 -0.67 -11.63 -7.70
CA ARG A 148 -0.43 -11.49 -6.24
C ARG A 148 0.39 -12.62 -5.62
N ASN A 149 0.41 -13.80 -6.24
CA ASN A 149 1.06 -14.99 -5.72
C ASN A 149 2.18 -15.49 -6.63
N LEU A 150 2.72 -14.62 -7.50
CA LEU A 150 3.77 -14.95 -8.48
C LEU A 150 3.38 -16.08 -9.46
N LYS A 151 2.08 -16.31 -9.64
CA LYS A 151 1.52 -17.35 -10.53
C LYS A 151 1.30 -16.82 -11.94
N PHE A 152 2.36 -16.29 -12.54
CA PHE A 152 2.28 -15.57 -13.82
C PHE A 152 1.82 -16.45 -14.99
N GLN A 153 2.09 -17.76 -14.99
CA GLN A 153 1.52 -18.65 -16.01
C GLN A 153 -0.01 -18.74 -15.92
N GLN A 154 -0.58 -18.81 -14.71
CA GLN A 154 -2.03 -18.83 -14.52
C GLN A 154 -2.66 -17.48 -14.87
N ALA A 155 -1.98 -16.37 -14.55
CA ALA A 155 -2.41 -15.06 -15.03
C ALA A 155 -2.44 -15.00 -16.56
N GLN A 156 -1.42 -15.54 -17.24
CA GLN A 156 -1.38 -15.63 -18.71
C GLN A 156 -2.56 -16.44 -19.27
N GLN A 157 -2.85 -17.61 -18.69
CA GLN A 157 -4.00 -18.42 -19.06
C GLN A 157 -5.32 -17.65 -18.88
N GLY A 158 -5.47 -16.94 -17.75
CA GLY A 158 -6.64 -16.12 -17.49
C GLY A 158 -6.81 -14.96 -18.48
N ILE A 159 -5.72 -14.36 -18.97
CA ILE A 159 -5.77 -13.37 -20.06
C ILE A 159 -6.33 -14.01 -21.33
N GLU A 160 -5.82 -15.19 -21.71
CA GLU A 160 -6.25 -15.91 -22.91
C GLU A 160 -7.71 -16.35 -22.83
N GLU A 161 -8.14 -16.86 -21.67
CA GLU A 161 -9.53 -17.20 -21.39
C GLU A 161 -10.43 -15.97 -21.43
N SER A 162 -9.98 -14.83 -20.90
CA SER A 162 -10.75 -13.58 -20.97
C SER A 162 -10.99 -13.14 -22.42
N ARG A 163 -9.98 -13.27 -23.29
CA ARG A 163 -10.15 -13.00 -24.74
C ARG A 163 -11.15 -13.94 -25.38
N ARG A 164 -11.11 -15.23 -25.06
CA ARG A 164 -12.04 -16.24 -25.61
C ARG A 164 -13.48 -16.04 -25.11
N ALA A 165 -13.64 -15.67 -23.85
CA ALA A 165 -14.94 -15.52 -23.21
C ALA A 165 -15.61 -14.16 -23.49
N GLY A 166 -14.86 -13.17 -23.98
CA GLY A 166 -15.36 -11.81 -24.19
C GLY A 166 -15.69 -11.06 -22.90
N ARG A 167 -15.14 -11.50 -21.76
CA ARG A 167 -15.28 -10.89 -20.44
C ARG A 167 -14.09 -11.24 -19.56
N SER A 168 -13.83 -10.46 -18.51
CA SER A 168 -12.74 -10.75 -17.57
C SER A 168 -12.96 -12.08 -16.84
N MET A 169 -11.98 -12.97 -16.95
CA MET A 169 -11.86 -14.21 -16.17
C MET A 169 -10.87 -14.08 -15.00
N LEU A 170 -10.21 -12.92 -14.90
CA LEU A 170 -9.40 -12.52 -13.75
C LEU A 170 -10.14 -11.50 -12.90
N ASN A 171 -9.81 -11.46 -11.61
CA ASN A 171 -10.36 -10.51 -10.64
C ASN A 171 -9.49 -9.24 -10.49
N GLY A 172 -8.67 -8.93 -11.50
CA GLY A 172 -7.76 -7.80 -11.52
C GLY A 172 -6.97 -7.70 -12.82
N CYS A 173 -6.11 -6.67 -12.91
CA CYS A 173 -5.24 -6.41 -14.04
C CYS A 173 -3.84 -7.04 -13.82
N PRO A 174 -3.43 -8.02 -14.65
CA PRO A 174 -2.13 -8.70 -14.55
C PRO A 174 -1.02 -7.88 -15.21
N ILE A 175 -0.67 -6.72 -14.63
CA ILE A 175 0.28 -5.77 -15.24
C ILE A 175 1.66 -6.38 -15.55
N VAL A 176 2.12 -7.34 -14.74
CA VAL A 176 3.40 -8.05 -14.98
C VAL A 176 3.34 -8.83 -16.30
N ASN A 177 2.24 -9.54 -16.57
CA ASN A 177 2.07 -10.32 -17.79
C ASN A 177 1.94 -9.45 -19.04
N HIS A 178 1.26 -8.30 -18.92
CA HIS A 178 1.09 -7.36 -20.02
C HIS A 178 2.37 -6.60 -20.36
N GLY A 179 3.22 -6.36 -19.37
CA GLY A 179 4.52 -5.72 -19.55
C GLY A 179 4.47 -4.20 -19.73
N LEU A 180 5.65 -3.60 -19.79
CA LEU A 180 5.85 -2.15 -19.67
C LEU A 180 5.01 -1.32 -20.64
N GLN A 181 5.04 -1.68 -21.93
CA GLN A 181 4.37 -0.88 -22.98
C GLN A 181 2.86 -0.83 -22.78
N ALA A 182 2.26 -1.95 -22.38
CA ALA A 182 0.82 -2.01 -22.10
C ALA A 182 0.45 -1.19 -20.86
N VAL A 183 1.28 -1.22 -19.81
CA VAL A 183 1.06 -0.42 -18.59
C VAL A 183 1.21 1.07 -18.89
N ARG A 184 2.15 1.47 -19.75
CA ARG A 184 2.24 2.86 -20.24
C ARG A 184 1.02 3.28 -21.03
N ARG A 185 0.46 2.40 -21.87
CA ARG A 185 -0.80 2.67 -22.57
C ARG A 185 -1.94 2.93 -21.58
N ILE A 186 -2.04 2.14 -20.51
CA ILE A 186 -3.02 2.37 -19.44
C ILE A 186 -2.82 3.75 -18.81
N SER A 187 -1.61 4.03 -18.32
CA SER A 187 -1.30 5.30 -17.65
C SER A 187 -1.50 6.50 -18.57
N ALA A 188 -1.22 6.39 -19.87
CA ALA A 188 -1.38 7.47 -20.83
C ALA A 188 -2.86 7.76 -21.18
N ALA A 189 -3.74 6.77 -21.08
CA ALA A 189 -5.13 6.86 -21.54
C ALA A 189 -6.08 7.58 -20.56
N VAL A 190 -5.61 7.94 -19.36
CA VAL A 190 -6.38 8.61 -18.31
C VAL A 190 -5.71 9.91 -17.88
N ASP A 191 -6.45 10.81 -17.23
CA ASP A 191 -5.98 12.13 -16.79
C ASP A 191 -5.85 12.27 -15.27
N ARG A 192 -5.98 11.15 -14.53
CA ARG A 192 -5.80 11.08 -13.08
C ARG A 192 -4.63 10.18 -12.69
N PRO A 193 -4.00 10.40 -11.53
CA PRO A 193 -2.94 9.52 -11.04
C PRO A 193 -3.49 8.11 -10.76
N ILE A 194 -2.66 7.10 -11.02
CA ILE A 194 -3.01 5.69 -10.77
C ILE A 194 -2.19 5.16 -9.60
N ILE A 195 -2.84 4.41 -8.71
CA ILE A 195 -2.21 3.58 -7.67
C ILE A 195 -2.28 2.10 -8.01
N VAL A 196 -1.18 1.38 -7.80
CA VAL A 196 -1.20 -0.09 -7.84
C VAL A 196 -1.79 -0.62 -6.54
N LEU A 197 -3.01 -1.14 -6.60
CA LEU A 197 -3.68 -1.82 -5.49
C LEU A 197 -3.25 -3.29 -5.48
N SER A 198 -2.12 -3.56 -4.84
CA SER A 198 -1.37 -4.78 -5.10
C SER A 198 -1.94 -6.03 -4.42
N GLY A 199 -2.41 -5.95 -3.17
CA GLY A 199 -2.95 -7.09 -2.42
C GLY A 199 -1.98 -8.27 -2.24
N THR A 200 -0.67 -8.01 -2.19
CA THR A 200 0.36 -9.08 -2.24
C THR A 200 1.45 -8.93 -1.19
N ALA A 201 1.91 -10.06 -0.65
CA ALA A 201 3.15 -10.12 0.13
C ALA A 201 4.42 -10.24 -0.75
N PHE A 202 4.28 -10.27 -2.08
CA PHE A 202 5.35 -10.38 -3.07
C PHE A 202 5.36 -9.19 -4.07
N PRO A 203 5.47 -7.94 -3.59
CA PRO A 203 5.20 -6.75 -4.38
C PRO A 203 6.27 -6.34 -5.41
N MET A 204 7.45 -6.96 -5.40
CA MET A 204 8.65 -6.41 -6.05
C MET A 204 8.47 -6.17 -7.55
N LEU A 205 8.08 -7.20 -8.33
CA LEU A 205 7.97 -7.07 -9.79
C LEU A 205 6.74 -6.24 -10.21
N THR A 206 5.65 -6.26 -9.45
CA THR A 206 4.50 -5.39 -9.67
C THR A 206 4.83 -3.92 -9.42
N ALA A 207 5.68 -3.62 -8.42
CA ALA A 207 6.15 -2.27 -8.15
C ALA A 207 7.07 -1.76 -9.27
N GLU A 208 8.05 -2.56 -9.69
CA GLU A 208 8.93 -2.24 -10.84
C GLU A 208 8.09 -1.93 -12.09
N THR A 209 7.15 -2.80 -12.42
CA THR A 209 6.31 -2.66 -13.62
C THR A 209 5.37 -1.46 -13.52
N GLY A 210 4.70 -1.28 -12.37
CA GLY A 210 3.76 -0.19 -12.15
C GLY A 210 4.43 1.18 -12.20
N PHE A 211 5.54 1.36 -11.47
CA PHE A 211 6.28 2.61 -11.46
C PHE A 211 6.87 2.94 -12.83
N ALA A 212 7.56 2.00 -13.49
CA ALA A 212 8.11 2.23 -14.83
C ALA A 212 7.01 2.51 -15.89
N GLY A 213 5.82 1.97 -15.65
CA GLY A 213 4.61 2.18 -16.45
C GLY A 213 3.91 3.52 -16.22
N GLY A 214 4.34 4.32 -15.23
CA GLY A 214 3.77 5.64 -14.93
C GLY A 214 2.67 5.66 -13.87
N MET A 215 2.44 4.56 -13.16
CA MET A 215 1.57 4.55 -11.99
C MET A 215 2.37 5.12 -10.81
N THR A 216 2.00 6.30 -10.31
CA THR A 216 2.84 7.05 -9.36
C THR A 216 2.58 6.74 -7.89
N ALA A 217 1.85 5.65 -7.60
CA ALA A 217 1.58 5.21 -6.24
C ALA A 217 1.49 3.69 -6.11
N TYR A 218 1.77 3.18 -4.92
CA TYR A 218 1.70 1.75 -4.62
C TYR A 218 1.10 1.50 -3.23
N LEU A 219 0.07 0.65 -3.16
CA LEU A 219 -0.56 0.19 -1.92
C LEU A 219 0.08 -1.13 -1.45
N GLY A 220 0.46 -1.18 -0.18
CA GLY A 220 0.94 -2.40 0.46
C GLY A 220 1.98 -2.12 1.54
N ALA A 221 2.11 -3.04 2.49
CA ALA A 221 3.14 -2.97 3.53
C ALA A 221 3.44 -4.36 4.12
N GLY A 222 4.62 -4.47 4.75
CA GLY A 222 5.26 -5.75 5.10
C GLY A 222 4.58 -6.55 6.21
N ILE A 223 3.82 -5.92 7.10
CA ILE A 223 3.05 -6.61 8.15
C ILE A 223 1.63 -6.87 7.64
N SER A 224 0.96 -5.82 7.16
CA SER A 224 -0.45 -5.84 6.79
C SER A 224 -0.76 -6.88 5.71
N TYR A 225 0.02 -6.91 4.62
CA TYR A 225 -0.24 -7.87 3.55
C TYR A 225 0.31 -9.25 3.83
N THR A 226 1.34 -9.38 4.64
CA THR A 226 1.78 -10.70 5.10
C THR A 226 0.71 -11.35 5.98
N ALA A 227 0.20 -10.61 6.97
CA ALA A 227 -0.82 -11.11 7.89
C ALA A 227 -2.14 -11.45 7.18
N ALA A 228 -2.58 -10.62 6.23
CA ALA A 228 -3.90 -10.75 5.63
C ALA A 228 -3.96 -11.64 4.39
N TYR A 229 -2.86 -11.78 3.64
CA TYR A 229 -2.86 -12.45 2.34
C TYR A 229 -1.99 -13.71 2.28
N THR A 230 -1.35 -14.11 3.38
CA THR A 230 -0.52 -15.32 3.39
C THR A 230 -0.83 -16.20 4.59
N LYS A 231 -0.53 -17.50 4.45
CA LYS A 231 -0.66 -18.49 5.53
C LYS A 231 0.68 -18.82 6.16
N ASP A 232 1.70 -19.02 5.34
CA ASP A 232 2.97 -19.64 5.74
C ASP A 232 4.19 -18.73 5.51
N LEU A 233 4.00 -17.49 5.01
CA LEU A 233 5.10 -16.56 4.78
C LEU A 233 5.55 -15.94 6.12
N PRO A 234 6.84 -16.08 6.51
CA PRO A 234 7.35 -15.40 7.69
C PRO A 234 7.25 -13.87 7.55
N PHE A 235 6.95 -13.17 8.66
CA PHE A 235 6.88 -11.71 8.67
C PHE A 235 8.20 -11.07 8.27
N GLU A 236 9.33 -11.69 8.58
CA GLU A 236 10.65 -11.21 8.21
C GLU A 236 10.78 -11.11 6.68
N GLN A 237 10.28 -12.13 5.96
CA GLN A 237 10.27 -12.13 4.50
C GLN A 237 9.31 -11.09 3.94
N GLY A 238 8.12 -10.97 4.54
CA GLY A 238 7.15 -9.93 4.18
C GLY A 238 7.71 -8.52 4.31
N ILE A 239 8.35 -8.23 5.44
CA ILE A 239 9.02 -6.95 5.70
C ILE A 239 10.16 -6.73 4.71
N ARG A 240 11.02 -7.74 4.48
CA ARG A 240 12.12 -7.63 3.50
C ARG A 240 11.61 -7.35 2.08
N ASN A 241 10.53 -8.00 1.66
CA ASN A 241 9.91 -7.77 0.35
C ASN A 241 9.39 -6.34 0.21
N TYR A 242 8.92 -5.72 1.29
CA TYR A 242 8.48 -4.32 1.25
C TYR A 242 9.62 -3.32 1.43
N GLN A 243 10.70 -3.68 2.14
CA GLN A 243 11.93 -2.88 2.12
C GLN A 243 12.46 -2.70 0.69
N TYR A 244 12.35 -3.72 -0.16
CA TYR A 244 12.66 -3.60 -1.60
C TYR A 244 11.82 -2.49 -2.27
N VAL A 245 10.50 -2.51 -2.08
CA VAL A 245 9.58 -1.55 -2.72
C VAL A 245 9.84 -0.15 -2.20
N ASP A 246 10.07 -0.01 -0.90
CA ASP A 246 10.33 1.29 -0.28
C ASP A 246 11.72 1.82 -0.71
N ARG A 247 12.71 0.94 -0.90
CA ARG A 247 14.02 1.29 -1.47
C ARG A 247 13.95 1.65 -2.96
N LEU A 248 13.14 0.94 -3.75
CA LEU A 248 12.86 1.27 -5.15
C LEU A 248 12.19 2.65 -5.25
N THR A 249 11.23 2.92 -4.38
CA THR A 249 10.55 4.22 -4.33
C THR A 249 11.53 5.32 -3.97
N SER A 250 12.39 5.11 -2.97
CA SER A 250 13.40 6.12 -2.59
C SER A 250 14.50 6.30 -3.64
N PHE A 251 14.81 5.27 -4.44
CA PHE A 251 15.70 5.40 -5.60
C PHE A 251 15.15 6.40 -6.64
N TYR A 252 13.84 6.37 -6.88
CA TYR A 252 13.16 7.33 -7.75
C TYR A 252 13.14 8.74 -7.12
N GLU A 253 12.91 8.84 -5.81
CA GLU A 253 12.97 10.12 -5.07
C GLU A 253 14.35 10.78 -5.16
N GLU A 254 15.44 10.00 -5.06
CA GLU A 254 16.83 10.46 -5.24
C GLU A 254 17.09 11.08 -6.62
N ARG A 255 16.25 10.74 -7.61
CA ARG A 255 16.28 11.26 -8.98
C ARG A 255 15.21 12.33 -9.22
N GLY A 256 14.57 12.83 -8.16
CA GLY A 256 13.57 13.88 -8.23
C GLY A 256 12.19 13.42 -8.70
N ILE A 257 11.93 12.11 -8.73
CA ILE A 257 10.62 11.55 -9.04
C ILE A 257 9.85 11.29 -7.73
N ARG A 258 8.77 12.04 -7.54
CA ARG A 258 7.89 11.88 -6.38
C ARG A 258 6.95 10.70 -6.57
N LEU A 259 7.06 9.68 -5.73
CA LEU A 259 6.21 8.50 -5.74
C LEU A 259 5.53 8.35 -4.37
N HIS A 260 4.28 7.88 -4.37
CA HIS A 260 3.50 7.73 -3.15
C HIS A 260 3.43 6.28 -2.68
N ARG A 261 3.65 6.05 -1.39
CA ARG A 261 3.41 4.74 -0.77
C ARG A 261 2.19 4.81 0.13
N GLU A 262 1.35 3.80 0.11
CA GLU A 262 0.16 3.74 0.95
C GLU A 262 0.14 2.44 1.74
N GLN A 263 -0.11 2.59 3.04
CA GLN A 263 -0.34 1.48 3.95
C GLN A 263 -1.81 1.04 3.87
N PRO A 264 -2.11 -0.27 3.79
CA PRO A 264 -3.46 -0.74 3.56
C PRO A 264 -4.48 -0.46 4.65
N GLY A 265 -4.09 -0.34 5.92
CA GLY A 265 -4.97 0.05 7.03
C GLY A 265 -6.03 -0.97 7.47
N PHE A 266 -6.46 -1.87 6.59
CA PHE A 266 -7.56 -2.78 6.86
C PHE A 266 -7.14 -4.11 7.49
N LEU A 267 -5.87 -4.54 7.40
CA LEU A 267 -5.43 -5.89 7.82
C LEU A 267 -6.36 -6.99 7.25
N THR A 268 -7.08 -7.72 8.08
CA THR A 268 -8.08 -8.71 7.66
C THR A 268 -9.42 -8.10 7.24
N GLY A 269 -9.63 -6.82 7.54
CA GLY A 269 -10.87 -6.08 7.38
C GLY A 269 -11.88 -6.34 8.48
N THR A 270 -11.60 -7.24 9.44
CA THR A 270 -12.59 -7.79 10.37
C THR A 270 -12.39 -7.30 11.78
N LEU A 271 -13.14 -6.26 12.17
CA LEU A 271 -13.24 -5.76 13.56
C LEU A 271 -11.88 -5.54 14.21
N ILE A 272 -10.97 -4.88 13.49
CA ILE A 272 -9.65 -4.53 13.99
C ILE A 272 -9.80 -3.39 15.02
N PRO A 273 -9.40 -3.58 16.29
CA PRO A 273 -9.40 -2.49 17.26
C PRO A 273 -8.52 -1.32 16.76
N PRO A 274 -9.00 -0.07 16.84
CA PRO A 274 -8.27 1.09 16.31
C PRO A 274 -6.83 1.19 16.79
N GLY A 275 -6.57 0.89 18.07
CA GLY A 275 -5.21 0.91 18.62
C GLY A 275 -4.23 -0.07 17.95
N ILE A 276 -4.71 -1.24 17.51
CA ILE A 276 -3.90 -2.19 16.74
C ILE A 276 -3.65 -1.65 15.33
N GLY A 277 -4.69 -1.12 14.68
CA GLY A 277 -4.59 -0.51 13.35
C GLY A 277 -3.56 0.63 13.32
N ILE A 278 -3.65 1.56 14.28
CA ILE A 278 -2.73 2.69 14.43
C ILE A 278 -1.31 2.21 14.67
N ALA A 279 -1.11 1.27 15.61
CA ALA A 279 0.22 0.74 15.91
C ALA A 279 0.88 0.12 14.68
N VAL A 280 0.15 -0.70 13.91
CA VAL A 280 0.68 -1.31 12.69
C VAL A 280 0.97 -0.25 11.61
N ALA A 281 0.06 0.70 11.40
CA ALA A 281 0.23 1.76 10.41
C ALA A 281 1.50 2.60 10.69
N VAL A 282 1.72 2.99 11.96
CA VAL A 282 2.90 3.77 12.37
C VAL A 282 4.18 2.94 12.23
N LEU A 283 4.17 1.66 12.62
CA LEU A 283 5.33 0.77 12.44
C LEU A 283 5.71 0.63 10.96
N GLU A 284 4.73 0.43 10.08
CA GLU A 284 4.96 0.28 8.64
C GLU A 284 5.45 1.57 8.00
N MET A 285 4.93 2.73 8.43
CA MET A 285 5.44 4.03 8.01
C MET A 285 6.90 4.25 8.45
N LEU A 286 7.26 3.89 9.68
CA LEU A 286 8.64 4.02 10.17
C LEU A 286 9.62 3.12 9.42
N MET A 287 9.22 1.89 9.07
CA MET A 287 10.03 0.99 8.25
C MET A 287 10.22 1.54 6.83
N ALA A 288 9.16 2.11 6.25
CA ALA A 288 9.21 2.74 4.94
C ALA A 288 10.11 4.00 4.95
N ALA A 289 9.97 4.85 5.98
CA ALA A 289 10.85 6.01 6.20
C ALA A 289 12.31 5.60 6.37
N GLY A 290 12.59 4.49 7.05
CA GLY A 290 13.92 3.90 7.17
C GLY A 290 14.57 3.49 5.84
N GLN A 291 13.78 3.26 4.79
CA GLN A 291 14.28 3.04 3.42
C GLN A 291 14.40 4.34 2.59
N GLY A 292 14.02 5.49 3.14
CA GLY A 292 14.13 6.81 2.53
C GLY A 292 12.87 7.33 1.86
N ILE A 293 11.69 6.78 2.18
CA ILE A 293 10.41 7.30 1.66
C ILE A 293 10.18 8.75 2.10
N LYS A 294 9.56 9.54 1.21
CA LYS A 294 9.20 10.95 1.45
C LYS A 294 7.70 11.25 1.40
N HIS A 295 6.91 10.40 0.75
CA HIS A 295 5.45 10.56 0.64
C HIS A 295 4.74 9.25 1.01
N TYR A 296 3.94 9.30 2.08
CA TYR A 296 3.27 8.12 2.62
C TYR A 296 1.80 8.39 2.98
N SER A 297 0.94 7.38 2.91
CA SER A 297 -0.42 7.43 3.47
C SER A 297 -0.60 6.31 4.48
N MET A 298 -1.15 6.62 5.65
CA MET A 298 -1.54 5.62 6.65
C MET A 298 -3.05 5.38 6.57
N GLY A 299 -3.46 4.11 6.46
CA GLY A 299 -4.86 3.73 6.33
C GLY A 299 -5.48 3.27 7.65
N LEU A 300 -6.79 3.43 7.78
CA LEU A 300 -7.64 2.70 8.75
C LEU A 300 -8.93 2.25 8.08
N CYS A 301 -9.46 1.11 8.51
CA CYS A 301 -10.80 0.65 8.12
C CYS A 301 -11.85 1.18 9.11
N GLN A 302 -13.00 1.61 8.59
CA GLN A 302 -14.14 2.01 9.40
C GLN A 302 -14.65 0.84 10.26
N SER A 303 -14.93 1.11 11.53
CA SER A 303 -15.59 0.19 12.47
C SER A 303 -17.11 0.39 12.54
N LEU A 304 -17.63 1.44 11.87
CA LEU A 304 -19.04 1.87 11.85
C LEU A 304 -19.53 2.53 13.14
N ASP A 305 -18.63 2.87 14.06
CA ASP A 305 -18.89 3.86 15.11
C ASP A 305 -18.25 5.19 14.71
N LEU A 306 -19.08 6.18 14.38
CA LEU A 306 -18.62 7.46 13.85
C LEU A 306 -17.63 8.18 14.79
N PHE A 307 -17.88 8.13 16.10
CA PHE A 307 -17.02 8.82 17.07
C PHE A 307 -15.67 8.13 17.20
N GLN A 308 -15.67 6.80 17.27
CA GLN A 308 -14.46 5.98 17.29
C GLN A 308 -13.65 6.15 16.02
N ASP A 309 -14.29 6.11 14.84
CA ASP A 309 -13.61 6.23 13.55
C ASP A 309 -12.95 7.61 13.39
N VAL A 310 -13.66 8.68 13.77
CA VAL A 310 -13.09 10.04 13.75
C VAL A 310 -11.95 10.20 14.76
N ALA A 311 -12.13 9.70 16.00
CA ALA A 311 -11.09 9.75 17.02
C ALA A 311 -9.84 8.94 16.60
N ALA A 312 -10.03 7.78 15.97
CA ALA A 312 -8.95 6.94 15.49
C ALA A 312 -8.12 7.62 14.38
N LEU A 313 -8.78 8.32 13.45
CA LEU A 313 -8.08 9.08 12.39
C LEU A 313 -7.28 10.26 12.97
N GLN A 314 -7.82 10.96 13.97
CA GLN A 314 -7.11 12.03 14.67
C GLN A 314 -5.90 11.48 15.45
N ALA A 315 -6.09 10.41 16.22
CA ALA A 315 -5.02 9.76 16.96
C ALA A 315 -3.92 9.20 16.04
N LEU A 316 -4.29 8.64 14.87
CA LEU A 316 -3.31 8.20 13.87
C LEU A 316 -2.42 9.35 13.40
N GLU A 317 -3.00 10.53 13.16
CA GLU A 317 -2.25 11.70 12.72
C GLU A 317 -1.30 12.21 13.82
N GLU A 318 -1.76 12.31 15.06
CA GLU A 318 -0.95 12.72 16.21
C GLU A 318 0.21 11.75 16.46
N VAL A 319 -0.10 10.45 16.62
CA VAL A 319 0.90 9.40 16.91
C VAL A 319 1.88 9.25 15.75
N GLY A 320 1.39 9.29 14.50
CA GLY A 320 2.24 9.23 13.32
C GLY A 320 3.28 10.34 13.30
N LYS A 321 2.85 11.58 13.54
CA LYS A 321 3.77 12.73 13.58
C LYS A 321 4.78 12.60 14.73
N GLU A 322 4.31 12.25 15.93
CA GLU A 322 5.17 12.08 17.11
C GLU A 322 6.28 11.06 16.83
N TYR A 323 5.93 9.90 16.28
CA TYR A 323 6.90 8.84 16.04
C TYR A 323 7.84 9.14 14.87
N LEU A 324 7.40 9.80 13.80
CA LEU A 324 8.32 10.28 12.76
C LEU A 324 9.37 11.23 13.35
N ASP A 325 8.95 12.20 14.16
CA ASP A 325 9.87 13.17 14.78
C ASP A 325 10.85 12.49 15.72
N ARG A 326 10.36 11.58 16.59
CA ARG A 326 11.18 10.84 17.55
C ARG A 326 12.26 9.99 16.89
N PHE A 327 12.00 9.46 15.69
CA PHE A 327 12.93 8.61 14.94
C PHE A 327 13.72 9.38 13.86
N GLY A 328 13.60 10.70 13.80
CA GLY A 328 14.39 11.55 12.89
C GLY A 328 13.89 11.57 11.44
N TYR A 329 12.61 11.28 11.22
CA TYR A 329 11.94 11.26 9.91
C TYR A 329 10.86 12.34 9.79
N GLY A 330 11.00 13.45 10.53
CA GLY A 330 9.99 14.51 10.60
C GLY A 330 9.73 15.24 9.28
N GLU A 331 10.58 15.04 8.27
CA GLU A 331 10.43 15.58 6.91
C GLU A 331 9.54 14.73 5.99
N VAL A 332 9.15 13.51 6.42
CA VAL A 332 8.24 12.66 5.65
C VAL A 332 6.86 13.30 5.62
N PHE A 333 6.36 13.58 4.42
CA PHE A 333 4.96 13.94 4.23
C PHE A 333 4.11 12.69 4.45
N PHE A 334 3.08 12.81 5.30
CA PHE A 334 2.05 11.78 5.37
C PHE A 334 0.62 12.33 5.35
N SER A 335 -0.29 11.52 4.83
CA SER A 335 -1.74 11.72 4.84
C SER A 335 -2.45 10.52 5.47
N THR A 336 -3.74 10.68 5.77
CA THR A 336 -4.60 9.62 6.28
C THR A 336 -5.54 9.13 5.20
N VAL A 337 -5.83 7.83 5.21
CA VAL A 337 -6.79 7.17 4.33
C VAL A 337 -7.79 6.44 5.20
N THR A 338 -9.08 6.59 4.90
CA THR A 338 -10.14 5.78 5.52
C THR A 338 -10.70 4.85 4.46
N HIS A 339 -10.78 3.56 4.79
CA HIS A 339 -11.47 2.58 3.98
C HIS A 339 -12.89 2.45 4.52
N GLU A 340 -13.86 2.63 3.64
CA GLU A 340 -15.25 2.24 3.89
C GLU A 340 -15.32 0.79 4.38
N TRP A 341 -16.46 0.42 4.97
CA TRP A 341 -16.72 -0.91 5.50
C TRP A 341 -16.13 -2.02 4.62
N MET A 342 -15.25 -2.85 5.20
CA MET A 342 -14.48 -3.86 4.43
C MET A 342 -15.03 -5.28 4.55
N GLN A 343 -16.15 -5.49 5.26
CA GLN A 343 -16.78 -6.81 5.37
C GLN A 343 -17.86 -7.02 4.32
N ALA A 344 -18.60 -8.12 4.46
CA ALA A 344 -19.80 -8.37 3.70
C ALA A 344 -20.76 -7.18 3.74
N PHE A 345 -21.11 -6.71 2.55
CA PHE A 345 -22.19 -5.76 2.33
C PHE A 345 -23.53 -6.51 2.25
N PRO A 346 -24.64 -5.83 2.58
CA PRO A 346 -25.96 -6.34 2.22
C PRO A 346 -26.04 -6.53 0.70
N THR A 347 -26.76 -7.56 0.25
CA THR A 347 -26.94 -7.85 -1.18
C THR A 347 -27.94 -6.92 -1.86
N ASP A 348 -28.67 -6.12 -1.08
CA ASP A 348 -29.69 -5.18 -1.53
C ASP A 348 -29.02 -3.84 -1.84
N GLU A 349 -29.04 -3.41 -3.12
CA GLU A 349 -28.30 -2.23 -3.59
C GLU A 349 -28.60 -0.93 -2.81
N PRO A 350 -29.84 -0.63 -2.39
CA PRO A 350 -30.11 0.57 -1.58
C PRO A 350 -29.53 0.55 -0.16
N ARG A 351 -29.24 -0.65 0.38
CA ARG A 351 -28.60 -0.81 1.70
C ARG A 351 -27.08 -0.87 1.60
N ALA A 352 -26.56 -1.25 0.44
CA ALA A 352 -25.14 -1.25 0.14
C ALA A 352 -24.68 0.18 -0.12
#